data_AF-A0A382TSL2-F1
#
_entry.id   AF-A0A382TSL2-F1
#
_cell.length_a   1.000
_cell.length_b   1.000
_cell.length_c   1.000
_cell.angle_alpha   90.00
_cell.angle_beta   90.00
_cell.angle_gamma   90.00
#
_symmetry.space_group_name_H-M   'P 1'
#
loop_
_entity.id
_entity.type
_entity.pdbx_description
1 polymer ?
#
loop_
_entity_poly.entity_id
_entity_poly.type
_entity_poly.pdbx_seq_one_letter_code
_entity_poly.pdbx_strand_id
1 'polypeptide(L)'
;NVNMSARLEAATKQFGVDILLSGDFYHGLTPPMKAKCRQIDQITVKGSIQPMKLYSCDVNVPPGVNLASYYQAFGQGVDHYTAGNWPEAKEILESCLETWPGDVPPQNVLTVMKETDFTAPDDWEGYRALTEK
;
A
#
# COMPACT_ATOMS: atom_id res chain seq x y z
N ASN A 1 6.92 -16.82 17.38
CA ASN A 1 6.43 -16.01 16.26
C ASN A 1 5.10 -15.30 16.59
N VAL A 2 4.95 -14.74 17.80
CA VAL A 2 3.68 -14.15 18.30
C VAL A 2 3.65 -12.62 18.11
N ASN A 3 4.83 -12.01 17.97
CA ASN A 3 5.02 -10.56 17.85
C ASN A 3 4.58 -10.01 16.47
N MET A 4 4.62 -10.81 15.40
CA MET A 4 4.23 -10.35 14.07
C MET A 4 2.71 -10.25 13.90
N SER A 5 1.95 -11.21 14.42
CA SER A 5 0.49 -11.24 14.29
C SER A 5 -0.19 -10.08 15.03
N ALA A 6 0.27 -9.74 16.24
CA ALA A 6 -0.26 -8.59 16.98
C ALA A 6 0.05 -7.25 16.27
N ARG A 7 1.23 -7.14 15.63
CA ARG A 7 1.59 -5.97 14.82
C ARG A 7 0.75 -5.86 13.56
N LEU A 8 0.44 -6.97 12.91
CA LEU A 8 -0.42 -6.99 11.73
C LEU A 8 -1.86 -6.57 12.06
N GLU A 9 -2.40 -6.95 13.22
CA GLU A 9 -3.74 -6.50 13.67
C GLU A 9 -3.78 -4.99 13.99
N ALA A 10 -2.73 -4.45 14.63
CA ALA A 10 -2.63 -3.01 14.79
C ALA A 10 -2.48 -2.29 13.44
N ALA A 11 -1.74 -2.90 12.51
CA ALA A 11 -1.50 -2.37 11.18
C ALA A 11 -2.75 -2.40 10.30
N THR A 12 -3.67 -3.37 10.39
CA THR A 12 -4.93 -3.32 9.59
C THR A 12 -5.73 -2.04 9.87
N LYS A 13 -5.75 -1.57 11.13
CA LYS A 13 -6.36 -0.29 11.49
C LYS A 13 -5.61 0.91 10.90
N GLN A 14 -4.27 0.88 10.92
CA GLN A 14 -3.44 1.94 10.35
C GLN A 14 -3.57 2.03 8.83
N PHE A 15 -3.65 0.89 8.15
CA PHE A 15 -3.78 0.80 6.69
C PHE A 15 -5.23 0.89 6.20
N GLY A 16 -6.20 0.78 7.11
CA GLY A 16 -7.63 0.87 6.80
C GLY A 16 -8.12 -0.24 5.87
N VAL A 17 -7.57 -1.44 6.01
CA VAL A 17 -7.90 -2.61 5.19
C VAL A 17 -8.50 -3.74 6.00
N ASP A 18 -9.38 -4.54 5.37
CA ASP A 18 -10.01 -5.69 5.99
C ASP A 18 -9.00 -6.81 6.31
N ILE A 19 -8.06 -7.05 5.37
CA ILE A 19 -7.09 -8.13 5.43
C ILE A 19 -5.72 -7.57 5.06
N LEU A 20 -4.75 -7.75 5.95
CA LEU A 20 -3.35 -7.38 5.69
C LEU A 20 -2.48 -8.62 5.57
N LEU A 21 -1.73 -8.70 4.47
CA LEU A 21 -0.85 -9.81 4.14
C LEU A 21 0.60 -9.32 4.00
N SER A 22 1.55 -10.08 4.54
CA SER A 22 2.97 -9.87 4.24
C SER A 22 3.30 -10.35 2.82
N GLY A 23 4.35 -9.79 2.23
CA GLY A 23 4.86 -10.24 0.93
C GLY A 23 5.16 -11.73 0.87
N ASP A 24 5.74 -12.31 1.93
CA ASP A 24 6.02 -13.75 1.98
C ASP A 24 4.75 -14.60 1.91
N PHE A 25 3.70 -14.19 2.64
CA PHE A 25 2.42 -14.88 2.58
C PHE A 25 1.79 -14.74 1.19
N TYR A 26 1.81 -13.53 0.63
CA TYR A 26 1.34 -13.27 -0.73
C TYR A 26 2.05 -14.14 -1.77
N HIS A 27 3.37 -14.34 -1.66
CA HIS A 27 4.13 -15.17 -2.58
C HIS A 27 3.71 -16.64 -2.56
N GLY A 28 3.30 -17.16 -1.41
CA GLY A 28 2.75 -18.50 -1.25
C GLY A 28 1.35 -18.70 -1.83
N LEU A 29 0.64 -17.63 -2.22
CA LEU A 29 -0.69 -17.73 -2.80
C LEU A 29 -0.67 -18.27 -4.25
N THR A 30 -1.77 -18.94 -4.61
CA THR A 30 -2.02 -19.36 -5.99
C THR A 30 -2.29 -18.16 -6.90
N PRO A 31 -2.05 -18.25 -8.23
CA PRO A 31 -2.31 -17.14 -9.15
C PRO A 31 -3.74 -16.56 -9.08
N PRO A 32 -4.82 -17.38 -8.95
CA PRO A 32 -6.17 -16.84 -8.79
C PRO A 32 -6.37 -16.05 -7.49
N MET A 33 -5.66 -16.39 -6.41
CA MET A 33 -5.70 -15.63 -5.18
C MET A 33 -4.88 -14.34 -5.26
N LYS A 34 -3.72 -14.38 -5.92
CA LYS A 34 -2.90 -13.18 -6.18
C LYS A 34 -3.67 -12.12 -6.95
N ALA A 35 -4.47 -12.52 -7.94
CA ALA A 35 -5.33 -11.63 -8.73
C ALA A 35 -6.41 -10.91 -7.90
N LYS A 36 -6.70 -11.37 -6.67
CA LYS A 36 -7.67 -10.76 -5.75
C LYS A 36 -7.03 -9.80 -4.75
N CYS A 37 -5.72 -9.60 -4.82
CA CYS A 37 -5.00 -8.78 -3.85
C CYS A 37 -4.16 -7.71 -4.57
N ARG A 38 -3.93 -6.59 -3.89
CA ARG A 38 -3.14 -5.46 -4.36
C ARG A 38 -1.99 -5.17 -3.41
N GLN A 39 -0.86 -4.71 -3.93
CA GLN A 39 0.23 -4.19 -3.11
C GLN A 39 -0.19 -2.82 -2.58
N ILE A 40 -0.18 -2.64 -1.27
CA ILE A 40 -0.65 -1.39 -0.63
C ILE A 40 0.49 -0.49 -0.18
N ASP A 41 1.66 -1.06 0.14
CA ASP A 41 2.82 -0.29 0.60
C ASP A 41 4.10 -1.15 0.57
N GLN A 42 5.26 -0.51 0.76
CA GLN A 42 6.54 -1.14 1.04
C GLN A 42 7.19 -0.46 2.26
N ILE A 43 7.37 -1.22 3.33
CA ILE A 43 7.80 -0.69 4.63
C ILE A 43 8.97 -1.46 5.25
N THR A 44 9.72 -0.82 6.12
CA THR A 44 10.57 -1.50 7.10
C THR A 44 9.91 -1.49 8.48
N VAL A 45 10.11 -2.56 9.25
CA VAL A 45 9.58 -2.66 10.62
C VAL A 45 10.70 -2.40 11.62
N LYS A 46 10.36 -1.82 12.78
CA LYS A 46 11.32 -1.55 13.85
C LYS A 46 12.13 -2.80 14.20
N GLY A 47 13.45 -2.71 14.03
CA GLY A 47 14.40 -3.80 14.27
C GLY A 47 14.78 -4.63 13.03
N SER A 48 14.23 -4.32 11.86
CA SER A 48 14.62 -4.91 10.57
C SER A 48 14.89 -3.82 9.55
N ILE A 49 16.07 -3.87 8.91
CA ILE A 49 16.39 -3.02 7.75
C ILE A 49 15.85 -3.59 6.45
N GLN A 50 15.39 -4.85 6.44
CA GLN A 50 14.89 -5.48 5.24
C GLN A 50 13.48 -4.97 4.91
N PRO A 51 13.26 -4.35 3.73
CA PRO A 51 11.94 -3.89 3.32
C PRO A 51 10.99 -5.06 3.10
N MET A 52 9.73 -4.86 3.49
CA MET A 52 8.64 -5.80 3.33
C MET A 52 7.51 -5.13 2.57
N LYS A 53 7.07 -5.78 1.49
CA LYS A 53 5.85 -5.40 0.78
C LYS A 53 4.63 -5.83 1.58
N LEU A 54 3.62 -4.98 1.62
CA LEU A 54 2.32 -5.26 2.21
C LEU A 54 1.27 -5.38 1.13
N TYR A 55 0.36 -6.32 1.31
CA TYR A 55 -0.74 -6.59 0.40
C TYR A 55 -2.07 -6.59 1.14
N SER A 56 -3.14 -6.22 0.44
CA SER A 56 -4.52 -6.35 0.91
C SER A 56 -5.35 -7.10 -0.11
N CYS A 57 -6.39 -7.79 0.35
CA CYS A 57 -7.45 -8.31 -0.51
C CYS A 57 -8.76 -7.68 -0.04
N ASP A 58 -9.36 -6.83 -0.88
CA ASP A 58 -10.51 -6.04 -0.48
C ASP A 58 -11.80 -6.89 -0.53
N VAL A 59 -12.55 -6.88 0.57
CA VAL A 59 -13.82 -7.62 0.70
C VAL A 59 -15.00 -6.66 0.62
N ASN A 60 -14.85 -5.45 1.17
CA ASN A 60 -15.88 -4.42 1.18
C ASN A 60 -15.55 -3.31 0.16
N VAL A 61 -16.10 -3.43 -1.04
CA VAL A 61 -15.81 -2.54 -2.16
C VAL A 61 -17.08 -1.77 -2.54
N PRO A 62 -17.00 -0.45 -2.81
CA PRO A 62 -18.16 0.33 -3.22
C PRO A 62 -18.81 -0.22 -4.51
N PRO A 63 -20.15 -0.12 -4.64
CA PRO A 63 -20.82 -0.54 -5.86
C PRO A 63 -20.35 0.30 -7.06
N GLY A 64 -20.15 -0.35 -8.21
CA GLY A 64 -19.73 0.31 -9.45
C GLY A 64 -18.22 0.40 -9.65
N VAL A 65 -17.40 0.07 -8.65
CA VAL A 65 -15.94 -0.02 -8.82
C VAL A 65 -15.57 -1.29 -9.56
N ASN A 66 -14.84 -1.14 -10.68
CA ASN A 66 -14.19 -2.27 -11.34
C ASN A 66 -12.84 -2.55 -10.66
N LEU A 67 -12.79 -3.62 -9.86
CA LEU A 67 -11.60 -3.97 -9.09
C LEU A 67 -10.36 -4.26 -9.93
N ALA A 68 -10.51 -4.85 -11.12
CA ALA A 68 -9.37 -5.18 -11.96
C ALA A 68 -8.66 -3.91 -12.46
N SER A 69 -9.42 -2.96 -12.99
CA SER A 69 -8.86 -1.67 -13.43
C SER A 69 -8.38 -0.83 -12.24
N TYR A 70 -9.08 -0.89 -11.11
CA TYR A 70 -8.68 -0.17 -9.90
C TYR A 70 -7.34 -0.68 -9.36
N TYR A 71 -7.17 -2.00 -9.23
CA TYR A 71 -5.92 -2.60 -8.77
C TYR A 71 -4.76 -2.30 -9.71
N GLN A 72 -5.02 -2.29 -11.02
CA GLN A 72 -4.01 -1.92 -12.01
C GLN A 72 -3.58 -0.47 -11.83
N ALA A 73 -4.52 0.48 -11.78
CA ALA A 73 -4.21 1.91 -11.62
C ALA A 73 -3.50 2.17 -10.29
N PHE A 74 -4.03 1.64 -9.18
CA PHE A 74 -3.42 1.80 -7.87
C PHE A 74 -2.01 1.18 -7.81
N GLY A 75 -1.83 0.00 -8.39
CA GLY A 75 -0.51 -0.63 -8.51
C GLY A 75 0.50 0.25 -9.25
N GLN A 76 0.10 0.90 -10.35
CA GLN A 76 0.94 1.87 -11.05
C GLN A 76 1.31 3.06 -10.16
N GLY A 77 0.36 3.61 -9.39
CA GLY A 77 0.62 4.69 -8.45
C GLY A 77 1.65 4.29 -7.38
N VAL A 78 1.54 3.09 -6.83
CA VAL A 78 2.51 2.54 -5.87
C VAL A 78 3.87 2.31 -6.53
N ASP A 79 3.92 1.80 -7.76
CA ASP A 79 5.17 1.60 -8.49
C ASP A 79 5.89 2.94 -8.73
N HIS A 80 5.18 3.97 -9.18
CA HIS A 80 5.72 5.33 -9.33
C HIS A 80 6.24 5.90 -8.00
N TYR A 81 5.49 5.71 -6.92
CA TYR A 81 5.91 6.12 -5.58
C TYR A 81 7.21 5.42 -5.16
N THR A 82 7.29 4.10 -5.31
CA THR A 82 8.50 3.34 -4.97
C THR A 82 9.68 3.68 -5.89
N ALA A 83 9.44 4.09 -7.13
CA ALA A 83 10.47 4.54 -8.06
C ALA A 83 10.96 5.98 -7.81
N GLY A 84 10.31 6.75 -6.92
CA GLY A 84 10.63 8.15 -6.67
C GLY A 84 9.94 9.15 -7.62
N ASN A 85 9.11 8.66 -8.54
CA ASN A 85 8.31 9.47 -9.46
C ASN A 85 7.04 9.98 -8.75
N TRP A 86 7.23 10.77 -7.69
CA TRP A 86 6.15 11.18 -6.78
C TRP A 86 5.08 12.08 -7.41
N PRO A 87 5.40 12.98 -8.37
CA PRO A 87 4.37 13.73 -9.09
C PRO A 87 3.39 12.82 -9.84
N GLU A 88 3.89 11.85 -10.59
CA GLU A 88 3.05 10.88 -11.32
C GLU A 88 2.30 9.95 -10.35
N ALA A 89 2.96 9.52 -9.28
CA ALA A 89 2.31 8.74 -8.23
C ALA A 89 1.11 9.49 -7.64
N LYS A 90 1.27 10.79 -7.35
CA LYS A 90 0.22 11.63 -6.79
C LYS A 90 -1.01 11.67 -7.70
N GLU A 91 -0.83 11.97 -8.99
CA GLU A 91 -1.94 12.08 -9.94
C GLU A 91 -2.74 10.76 -10.02
N ILE A 92 -2.05 9.63 -10.10
CA ILE A 92 -2.69 8.31 -10.18
C ILE A 92 -3.44 8.00 -8.87
N LEU A 93 -2.83 8.27 -7.72
CA LEU A 93 -3.43 8.00 -6.41
C LEU A 93 -4.62 8.91 -6.11
N GLU A 94 -4.59 10.17 -6.54
CA GLU A 94 -5.74 11.08 -6.45
C GLU A 94 -6.90 10.58 -7.33
N SER A 95 -6.63 10.12 -8.55
CA SER A 95 -7.66 9.50 -9.41
C SER A 95 -8.24 8.21 -8.82
N CYS A 96 -7.42 7.42 -8.11
CA CYS A 96 -7.92 6.27 -7.35
C CYS A 96 -8.91 6.71 -6.25
N LEU A 97 -8.68 7.85 -5.60
CA LEU A 97 -9.60 8.40 -4.60
C LEU A 97 -10.86 9.02 -5.21
N GLU A 98 -10.83 9.47 -6.46
CA GLU A 98 -12.06 9.84 -7.18
C GLU A 98 -12.95 8.61 -7.43
N THR A 99 -12.33 7.46 -7.74
CA THR A 99 -13.04 6.20 -8.01
C THR A 99 -13.52 5.52 -6.72
N TRP A 100 -12.70 5.53 -5.67
CA TRP A 100 -13.03 4.98 -4.35
C TRP A 100 -12.59 5.97 -3.26
N PRO A 101 -13.45 6.93 -2.88
CA PRO A 101 -13.10 7.99 -1.92
C PRO A 101 -12.77 7.50 -0.51
N GLY A 102 -13.34 6.37 -0.09
CA GLY A 102 -13.11 5.77 1.21
C GLY A 102 -11.86 4.88 1.30
N ASP A 103 -11.07 4.75 0.23
CA ASP A 103 -9.92 3.88 0.22
C ASP A 103 -8.73 4.50 0.97
N VAL A 104 -8.27 3.84 2.04
CA VAL A 104 -7.24 4.38 2.94
C VAL A 104 -5.81 4.22 2.42
N PRO A 105 -5.40 3.11 1.75
CA PRO A 105 -4.04 2.96 1.24
C PRO A 105 -3.53 4.10 0.34
N PRO A 106 -4.28 4.61 -0.66
CA PRO A 106 -3.84 5.78 -1.44
C PRO A 106 -3.64 7.02 -0.57
N GLN A 107 -4.52 7.25 0.42
CA GLN A 107 -4.40 8.38 1.35
C GLN A 107 -3.13 8.29 2.19
N ASN A 108 -2.77 7.08 2.63
CA ASN A 108 -1.55 6.84 3.41
C ASN A 108 -0.29 7.14 2.59
N VAL A 109 -0.24 6.73 1.32
CA VAL A 109 0.90 7.03 0.44
C VAL A 109 0.96 8.54 0.13
N LEU A 110 -0.17 9.17 -0.21
CA LEU A 110 -0.25 10.62 -0.42
C LEU A 110 0.20 11.42 0.81
N THR A 111 -0.13 10.95 2.01
CA THR A 111 0.29 11.60 3.27
C THR A 111 1.81 11.61 3.41
N VAL A 112 2.49 10.52 3.06
CA VAL A 112 3.97 10.46 3.04
C VAL A 112 4.51 11.46 2.04
N MET A 113 3.97 11.44 0.81
CA MET A 113 4.46 12.31 -0.24
C MET A 113 4.30 13.79 0.11
N LYS A 114 3.23 14.12 0.83
CA LYS A 114 2.96 15.48 1.30
C LYS A 114 4.01 16.01 2.29
N GLU A 115 4.71 15.14 3.03
CA GLU A 115 5.73 15.56 4.01
C GLU A 115 6.94 16.25 3.36
N THR A 116 7.21 15.96 2.09
CA THR A 116 8.29 16.56 1.29
C THR A 116 7.75 17.28 0.04
N ASP A 117 6.53 17.80 0.13
CA ASP A 117 5.86 18.55 -0.95
C ASP A 117 5.84 17.79 -2.30
N PHE A 118 5.55 16.49 -2.23
CA PHE A 118 5.44 15.58 -3.38
C PHE A 118 6.72 15.46 -4.22
N THR A 119 7.88 15.72 -3.60
CA THR A 119 9.20 15.50 -4.19
C THR A 119 9.90 14.39 -3.42
N ALA A 120 10.32 13.34 -4.11
CA ALA A 120 11.04 12.24 -3.46
C ALA A 120 12.38 12.74 -2.88
N PRO A 121 12.74 12.32 -1.66
CA PRO A 121 14.09 12.56 -1.11
C PRO A 121 15.19 11.99 -2.00
N ASP A 122 16.37 12.61 -1.99
CA ASP A 122 17.54 12.13 -2.74
C ASP A 122 17.99 10.71 -2.29
N ASP A 123 17.70 10.35 -1.05
CA ASP A 123 17.97 9.04 -0.44
C ASP A 123 16.76 8.10 -0.46
N TRP A 124 15.77 8.35 -1.32
CA TRP A 124 14.59 7.51 -1.41
C TRP A 124 14.91 6.12 -1.98
N GLU A 125 14.95 5.12 -1.11
CA GLU A 125 15.23 3.72 -1.48
C GLU A 125 13.96 2.94 -1.91
N GLY A 126 12.82 3.62 -2.07
CA GLY A 126 11.57 3.02 -2.50
C GLY A 126 10.72 2.40 -1.38
N TYR A 127 11.00 2.72 -0.13
CA TYR A 127 10.26 2.24 1.03
C TYR A 127 10.36 3.20 2.22
N ARG A 128 9.41 3.12 3.15
CA ARG A 128 9.39 3.95 4.37
C ARG A 128 9.48 3.12 5.65
N ALA A 129 9.91 3.72 6.75
CA ALA A 129 9.77 3.08 8.05
C ALA A 129 8.30 3.07 8.49
N LEU A 130 7.82 1.93 9.00
CA LEU A 130 6.52 1.86 9.65
C LEU A 130 6.57 2.65 10.96
N THR A 131 5.87 3.78 11.00
CA THR A 131 5.70 4.57 12.21
C THR A 131 4.55 3.99 13.04
N GLU A 132 4.80 3.72 14.32
CA GLU A 132 3.75 3.46 15.30
C GLU A 132 3.06 4.81 15.58
N LYS A 133 1.75 4.89 15.35
CA LYS A 133 0.92 5.99 15.90
C LYS A 133 0.38 5.58 17.25
#